data_AF-A0A256WBE0-F1
#
_entry.id   AF-A0A256WBE0-F1
#
_cell.length_a   1.000
_cell.length_b   1.000
_cell.length_c   1.000
_cell.angle_alpha   90.00
_cell.angle_beta   90.00
_cell.angle_gamma   90.00
#
_symmetry.space_group_name_H-M   'P 1'
#
loop_
_entity.id
_entity.type
_entity.pdbx_description
1 polymer ?
#
loop_
_entity_poly.entity_id
_entity_poly.type
_entity_poly.pdbx_seq_one_letter_code
_entity_poly.pdbx_strand_id
1 'polypeptide(L)' 'MQFSDGAGLEIHFWSGKFTINKPEHENIKNKITQFKEGTKTRKNVFITMITTYGVAENANSLETVTDNFTMGCLFEED' A
#
# COMPACT_ATOMS: atom_id res chain seq x y z
N MET A 1 23.27 6.99 -10.76
CA MET A 1 24.67 7.06 -10.26
C MET A 1 25.39 5.87 -10.85
N GLN A 2 26.46 6.08 -11.63
CA GLN A 2 27.15 5.00 -12.36
C GLN A 2 28.42 4.65 -11.57
N PHE A 3 28.58 3.37 -11.22
CA PHE A 3 29.78 2.85 -10.58
C PHE A 3 30.47 1.89 -11.55
N SER A 4 31.75 2.13 -11.77
CA SER A 4 32.66 1.34 -12.60
C SER A 4 33.22 0.16 -11.80
N ASP A 5 33.08 -1.03 -12.36
CA ASP A 5 33.69 -2.32 -12.02
C ASP A 5 33.34 -2.98 -10.66
N GLY A 6 32.63 -4.11 -10.76
CA GLY A 6 32.28 -5.02 -9.66
C GLY A 6 30.82 -5.47 -9.81
N ALA A 7 30.54 -6.77 -9.66
CA ALA A 7 29.19 -7.33 -9.79
C ALA A 7 28.18 -6.55 -8.93
N GLY A 8 27.45 -5.62 -9.57
CA GLY A 8 26.59 -4.66 -8.88
C GLY A 8 25.27 -5.31 -8.49
N LEU A 9 24.94 -5.26 -7.21
CA LEU A 9 23.59 -5.56 -6.76
C LEU A 9 22.71 -4.35 -7.12
N GLU A 10 21.78 -4.54 -8.05
CA GLU A 10 20.78 -3.52 -8.36
C GLU A 10 19.57 -3.69 -7.43
N ILE A 11 19.34 -2.70 -6.57
CA ILE A 11 18.15 -2.64 -5.72
C ILE A 11 17.24 -1.54 -6.27
N HIS A 12 16.14 -1.96 -6.88
CA HIS A 12 15.10 -1.03 -7.31
C HIS A 12 14.38 -0.46 -6.08
N PHE A 13 14.61 0.82 -5.80
CA PHE A 13 13.94 1.55 -4.73
C PHE A 13 12.93 2.55 -5.30
N TRP A 14 11.71 2.56 -4.76
CA TRP A 14 10.68 3.54 -5.11
C TRP A 14 10.56 4.58 -3.99
N SER A 15 10.96 5.82 -4.28
CA SER A 15 11.01 6.92 -3.30
C SER A 15 9.71 7.74 -3.22
N GLY A 16 8.59 7.21 -3.73
CA GLY A 16 7.34 7.96 -3.90
C GLY A 16 6.15 7.37 -3.16
N LYS A 17 5.08 8.16 -3.08
CA LYS A 17 3.79 7.65 -2.63
C LYS A 17 3.32 6.50 -3.51
N PHE A 18 2.59 5.55 -2.92
CA PHE A 18 1.95 4.47 -3.66
C PHE A 18 0.66 4.96 -4.32
N THR A 19 0.52 4.77 -5.63
CA THR A 19 -0.68 5.19 -6.36
C THR A 19 -1.64 4.01 -6.53
N ILE A 20 -2.84 4.10 -5.95
CA ILE A 20 -3.91 3.13 -6.23
C ILE A 20 -4.49 3.46 -7.60
N ASN A 21 -4.17 2.61 -8.57
CA ASN A 21 -4.79 2.63 -9.89
C ASN A 21 -6.07 1.78 -9.90
N LYS A 22 -6.79 1.80 -11.02
CA LYS A 22 -8.05 1.05 -11.16
C LYS A 22 -7.87 -0.47 -10.95
N PRO A 23 -6.87 -1.15 -11.54
CA PRO A 23 -6.63 -2.56 -11.26
C PRO A 23 -6.42 -2.88 -9.77
N GLU A 24 -5.61 -2.09 -9.06
CA GLU A 24 -5.38 -2.30 -7.62
C GLU A 24 -6.63 -2.02 -6.78
N HIS A 25 -7.43 -1.03 -7.15
CA HIS A 25 -8.73 -0.75 -6.53
C HIS A 25 -9.67 -1.96 -6.61
N GLU A 26 -9.84 -2.52 -7.81
CA GLU A 26 -10.69 -3.71 -8.02
C GLU A 26 -10.13 -4.93 -7.27
N ASN A 27 -8.81 -5.10 -7.24
CA ASN A 27 -8.16 -6.16 -6.48
C ASN A 27 -8.48 -6.07 -4.98
N ILE A 28 -8.38 -4.88 -4.39
CA ILE A 28 -8.72 -4.66 -2.97
C ILE A 28 -10.21 -4.95 -2.73
N LYS A 29 -11.12 -4.49 -3.60
CA LYS A 29 -12.56 -4.77 -3.48
C LYS A 29 -12.87 -6.25 -3.56
N ASN A 30 -12.22 -6.99 -4.46
CA ASN A 30 -12.36 -8.43 -4.56
C ASN A 30 -11.90 -9.14 -3.28
N LYS A 31 -10.78 -8.72 -2.69
CA LYS A 31 -10.29 -9.25 -1.42
C LYS A 31 -11.25 -8.96 -0.26
N ILE A 32 -11.86 -7.77 -0.21
CA ILE A 32 -12.90 -7.44 0.78
C ILE A 32 -14.10 -8.38 0.64
N THR A 33 -14.57 -8.61 -0.58
CA THR A 33 -15.69 -9.51 -0.85
C THR A 33 -15.36 -10.93 -0.41
N GLN A 34 -14.21 -11.46 -0.82
CA GLN A 34 -13.75 -12.81 -0.42
C GLN A 34 -13.59 -12.94 1.09
N PHE A 35 -13.05 -11.92 1.76
CA PHE A 35 -12.92 -11.91 3.22
C PHE A 35 -14.29 -11.95 3.90
N LYS A 36 -15.25 -11.16 3.44
CA LYS A 36 -16.62 -11.14 3.98
C LYS A 36 -17.33 -12.47 3.75
N GLU A 37 -17.18 -13.07 2.58
CA GLU A 37 -17.76 -14.38 2.25
C GLU A 37 -17.15 -15.49 3.11
N GLY A 38 -15.82 -15.54 3.21
CA GLY A 38 -15.10 -16.56 3.98
C GLY A 38 -15.36 -16.48 5.48
N THR A 39 -15.50 -15.27 6.04
CA THR A 39 -15.74 -15.07 7.47
C THR A 39 -17.21 -14.95 7.86
N LYS A 40 -18.11 -14.79 6.87
CA LYS A 40 -19.54 -14.48 7.04
C LYS A 40 -19.80 -13.22 7.87
N THR A 41 -18.82 -12.32 7.97
CA THR A 41 -18.97 -11.09 8.74
C THR A 41 -19.87 -10.09 8.03
N ARG A 42 -20.76 -9.45 8.80
CA ARG A 42 -21.53 -8.29 8.35
C ARG A 42 -20.90 -6.97 8.76
N LYS A 43 -19.78 -7.02 9.50
CA LYS A 43 -19.06 -5.83 9.95
C LYS A 43 -18.42 -5.12 8.76
N ASN A 44 -18.24 -3.81 8.90
CA ASN A 44 -17.45 -3.04 7.94
C ASN A 44 -16.00 -3.52 7.96
N VAL A 45 -15.39 -3.54 6.78
CA VAL A 45 -13.97 -3.84 6.58
C VAL A 45 -13.31 -2.51 6.27
N PHE A 46 -12.43 -2.07 7.16
CA PHE A 46 -11.63 -0.86 6.97
C PHE A 46 -10.29 -1.25 6.38
N ILE A 47 -9.84 -0.50 5.37
CA ILE A 47 -8.56 -0.76 4.71
C ILE A 47 -7.53 0.21 5.27
N THR A 48 -6.56 -0.34 5.99
CA THR A 48 -5.41 0.39 6.52
C THR A 48 -4.21 0.09 5.64
N MET A 49 -3.62 1.13 5.05
CA MET A 49 -2.43 1.03 4.23
C MET A 49 -1.22 1.44 5.05
N ILE A 50 -0.19 0.59 5.09
CA ILE A 50 1.11 0.90 5.68
C ILE A 50 2.12 0.85 4.53
N THR A 51 2.71 2.00 4.20
CA THR A 51 3.66 2.13 3.08
C THR A 51 4.83 3.01 3.48
N THR A 52 5.93 3.03 2.73
CA THR A 52 7.09 3.85 3.11
C THR A 52 6.77 5.35 3.13
N TYR A 53 6.07 5.84 2.11
CA TYR A 53 5.81 7.28 1.90
C TYR A 53 4.32 7.65 1.92
N GLY A 54 3.44 6.69 2.18
CA GLY A 54 1.99 6.89 2.15
C GLY A 54 1.39 6.59 0.77
N VAL A 55 0.06 6.57 0.72
CA VAL A 55 -0.73 6.47 -0.52
C VAL A 55 -0.95 7.85 -1.13
N ALA A 56 -0.86 7.95 -2.46
CA ALA A 56 -1.20 9.16 -3.20
C ALA A 56 -2.72 9.32 -3.27
N GLU A 57 -3.21 10.52 -2.94
CA GLU A 57 -4.64 10.80 -2.96
C GLU A 57 -5.17 10.90 -4.39
N ASN A 58 -6.18 10.11 -4.70
CA ASN A 58 -6.93 10.12 -5.94
C ASN A 58 -8.33 9.50 -5.70
N ALA A 59 -9.18 9.47 -6.73
CA ALA A 59 -10.53 8.92 -6.61
C ALA A 59 -10.56 7.47 -6.10
N ASN A 60 -9.64 6.62 -6.57
CA ASN A 60 -9.58 5.23 -6.14
C ASN A 60 -9.14 5.09 -4.67
N SER A 61 -8.14 5.87 -4.24
CA SER A 61 -7.66 5.83 -2.85
C SER A 61 -8.70 6.36 -1.88
N LEU A 62 -9.43 7.42 -2.25
CA LEU A 62 -10.49 8.00 -1.44
C LEU A 62 -11.68 7.05 -1.24
N GLU A 63 -12.01 6.22 -2.24
CA GLU A 63 -13.06 5.20 -2.10
C GLU A 63 -12.59 3.99 -1.27
N THR A 64 -11.29 3.70 -1.25
CA THR A 64 -10.77 2.43 -0.74
C THR A 64 -10.14 2.52 0.64
N VAL A 65 -9.27 3.51 0.86
CA VAL A 65 -8.38 3.56 2.02
C VAL A 65 -9.06 4.31 3.15
N THR A 66 -9.17 3.66 4.31
CA THR A 66 -9.68 4.28 5.53
C THR A 66 -8.55 4.99 6.26
N ASP A 67 -7.42 4.31 6.44
CA ASP A 67 -6.27 4.82 7.17
C ASP A 67 -4.99 4.66 6.34
N ASN A 68 -4.13 5.67 6.36
CA ASN A 68 -2.90 5.71 5.58
C ASN A 68 -1.72 6.06 6.49
N PHE A 69 -0.91 5.06 6.81
CA PHE A 69 0.27 5.20 7.65
C PHE A 69 1.57 5.07 6.84
N THR A 70 2.57 5.82 7.29
CA THR A 70 3.92 5.80 6.72
C THR A 70 4.89 5.03 7.60
N MET A 71 6.07 4.66 7.10
CA MET A 71 7.11 3.94 7.87
C MET A 71 7.44 4.58 9.23
N GLY A 72 7.33 5.91 9.33
CA GLY A 72 7.58 6.64 10.58
C GLY A 72 6.66 6.26 11.76
N CYS A 73 5.57 5.52 11.56
CA CYS A 73 4.73 5.05 12.67
C CYS A 73 5.14 3.67 13.22
N LEU A 74 6.12 3.00 12.59
CA LEU A 74 6.52 1.63 12.94
C LEU A 74 7.72 1.56 13.88
N PHE A 75 8.50 2.64 13.97
CA PHE A 75 9.73 2.70 14.74
C PHE A 75 9.79 4.01 15.52
N GLU A 76 10.24 3.93 16.77
CA GLU A 76 10.58 5.09 17.59
C GLU A 76 12.09 5.38 17.42
N GLU A 77 12.50 6.63 17.60
CA GLU A 77 13.92 6.98 17.62
C GLU A 77 14.54 6.50 18.95
N ASP A 78 15.67 5.79 18.88
CA ASP A 78 16.44 5.30 20.05
C ASP A 78 17.14 6.44 20.83
#